data_AF-A0A210QPI7-F1
#
_entry.id   AF-A0A210QPI7-F1
#
_cell.length_a   1.000
_cell.length_b   1.000
_cell.length_c   1.000
_cell.angle_alpha   90.00
_cell.angle_beta   90.00
_cell.angle_gamma   90.00
#
_symmetry.space_group_name_H-M   'P 1'
#
loop_
_entity.id
_entity.type
_entity.pdbx_description
1 polymer ?
#
loop_
_entity_poly.entity_id
_entity_poly.type
_entity_poly.pdbx_seq_one_letter_code
_entity_poly.pdbx_strand_id
1 'polypeptide(L)'
;MFKHRLHITSMPKHRLYITSLFNHRLHITSMSNLRLHITSMSNHCLHITSITNNRLHIASMSNHRLHITSMSTHRLHMTTISNKRLHIASIFNHRSLIAAMFNHRQHIMSISNHRLQKTFCPTTVYT
;
A
#
# COMPACT_ATOMS: atom_id res chain seq x y z
N MET A 1 18.53 -16.89 -10.32
CA MET A 1 18.68 -15.87 -9.26
C MET A 1 18.29 -14.49 -9.83
N PHE A 2 16.99 -14.18 -9.95
CA PHE A 2 16.54 -12.90 -10.52
C PHE A 2 16.42 -11.83 -9.42
N LYS A 3 17.54 -11.18 -9.10
CA LYS A 3 17.56 -10.04 -8.16
C LYS A 3 17.24 -8.74 -8.91
N HIS A 4 15.98 -8.51 -9.25
CA HIS A 4 15.56 -7.20 -9.74
C HIS A 4 15.17 -6.29 -8.57
N ARG A 5 15.99 -5.25 -8.39
CA ARG A 5 15.69 -4.09 -7.54
C ARG A 5 15.17 -2.99 -8.45
N LEU A 6 14.03 -2.40 -8.12
CA LEU A 6 13.49 -1.24 -8.82
C LEU A 6 13.48 -0.04 -7.87
N HIS A 7 14.00 1.08 -8.35
CA HIS A 7 13.99 2.34 -7.63
C HIS A 7 13.25 3.40 -8.45
N ILE A 8 12.24 4.00 -7.85
CA ILE A 8 11.44 5.08 -8.44
C ILE A 8 11.61 6.30 -7.54
N THR A 9 12.22 7.35 -8.08
CA THR A 9 12.43 8.62 -7.36
C THR A 9 11.14 9.45 -7.35
N SER A 10 10.54 9.65 -8.53
CA SER A 10 9.28 10.35 -8.66
C SER A 10 8.49 9.84 -9.85
N MET A 11 7.17 9.77 -9.69
CA MET A 11 6.28 9.38 -10.78
C MET A 11 4.98 10.19 -10.76
N PRO A 12 5.04 11.48 -11.17
CA PRO A 12 3.84 12.29 -11.37
C PRO A 12 3.14 11.87 -12.67
N LYS A 13 1.89 11.40 -12.56
CA LYS A 13 1.04 11.11 -13.73
C LYS A 13 -0.41 11.42 -13.42
N HIS A 14 -1.16 11.87 -14.42
CA HIS A 14 -2.62 12.00 -14.29
C HIS A 14 -3.28 10.65 -13.99
N ARG A 15 -2.89 9.59 -14.72
CA ARG A 15 -3.37 8.22 -14.53
C ARG A 15 -2.21 7.24 -14.62
N LEU A 16 -2.19 6.25 -13.74
CA LEU A 16 -1.25 5.14 -13.78
C LEU A 16 -1.99 3.82 -13.54
N TYR A 17 -1.73 2.85 -14.41
CA TYR A 17 -2.27 1.50 -14.34
C TYR A 17 -1.11 0.51 -14.29
N ILE A 18 -1.08 -0.32 -13.25
CA ILE A 18 -0.10 -1.38 -13.07
C ILE A 18 -0.87 -2.70 -13.01
N THR A 19 -0.79 -3.50 -14.07
CA THR A 19 -1.45 -4.81 -14.12
C THR A 19 -0.75 -5.79 -13.18
N SER A 20 0.57 -5.87 -13.27
CA SER A 20 1.37 -6.72 -12.39
C SER A 20 2.73 -6.10 -12.17
N LEU A 21 3.22 -6.21 -10.93
CA LEU A 21 4.58 -5.83 -10.59
C LEU A 21 5.16 -6.83 -9.60
N PHE A 22 6.23 -7.50 -10.03
CA PHE A 22 6.95 -8.50 -9.26
C PHE A 22 8.39 -8.07 -9.12
N ASN A 23 8.84 -7.75 -7.91
CA ASN A 23 10.23 -7.40 -7.66
C ASN A 23 10.72 -7.96 -6.32
N HIS A 24 12.02 -8.20 -6.22
CA HIS A 24 12.58 -8.54 -4.91
C HIS A 24 12.54 -7.32 -3.98
N ARG A 25 12.98 -6.16 -4.47
CA ARG A 25 12.94 -4.92 -3.70
C ARG A 25 12.41 -3.78 -4.57
N LEU A 26 11.36 -3.13 -4.10
CA LEU A 26 10.81 -1.92 -4.69
C LEU A 26 10.97 -0.77 -3.71
N HIS A 27 11.63 0.30 -4.15
CA HIS A 27 11.73 1.54 -3.40
C HIS A 27 11.09 2.66 -4.20
N ILE A 28 10.10 3.33 -3.61
CA ILE A 28 9.41 4.46 -4.19
C ILE A 28 9.61 5.64 -3.24
N THR A 29 10.26 6.68 -3.71
CA THR A 29 10.41 7.90 -2.89
C THR A 29 9.13 8.72 -2.95
N SER A 30 8.61 9.00 -4.14
CA SER A 30 7.35 9.72 -4.29
C SER A 30 6.49 9.19 -5.43
N MET A 31 5.20 9.13 -5.17
CA MET A 31 4.18 8.84 -6.19
C MET A 31 3.01 9.80 -6.02
N SER A 32 2.67 10.49 -7.09
CA SER A 32 1.60 11.48 -7.10
C SER A 32 0.73 11.28 -8.34
N ASN A 33 -0.50 10.81 -8.13
CA ASN A 33 -1.44 10.54 -9.22
C ASN A 33 -2.87 10.93 -8.90
N LEU A 34 -3.61 11.45 -9.88
CA LEU A 34 -5.06 11.62 -9.71
C LEU A 34 -5.76 10.24 -9.61
N ARG A 35 -5.32 9.27 -10.41
CA ARG A 35 -5.81 7.88 -10.30
C ARG A 35 -4.66 6.88 -10.44
N LEU A 36 -4.55 5.99 -9.47
CA LEU A 36 -3.66 4.84 -9.48
C LEU A 36 -4.48 3.56 -9.33
N HIS A 37 -4.30 2.66 -10.28
CA HIS A 37 -4.89 1.33 -10.24
C HIS A 37 -3.80 0.27 -10.31
N ILE A 38 -3.75 -0.59 -9.29
CA ILE A 38 -2.84 -1.71 -9.20
C ILE A 38 -3.68 -2.97 -9.13
N THR A 39 -3.56 -3.86 -10.12
CA THR A 39 -4.27 -5.15 -10.07
C THR A 39 -3.53 -6.13 -9.17
N SER A 40 -2.22 -6.30 -9.37
CA SER A 40 -1.40 -7.16 -8.51
C SER A 40 -0.03 -6.57 -8.27
N MET A 41 0.42 -6.63 -7.02
CA MET A 41 1.78 -6.30 -6.65
C MET A 41 2.29 -7.32 -5.64
N SER A 42 3.44 -7.91 -5.95
CA SER A 42 4.12 -8.85 -5.06
C SER A 42 5.59 -8.51 -4.95
N ASN A 43 6.05 -8.21 -3.73
CA ASN A 43 7.45 -7.95 -3.47
C ASN A 43 7.94 -8.62 -2.19
N HIS A 44 9.23 -8.94 -2.14
CA HIS A 44 9.80 -9.30 -0.85
C HIS A 44 9.89 -8.06 0.07
N CYS A 45 10.38 -6.93 -0.45
CA CYS A 45 10.42 -5.67 0.31
C CYS A 45 9.83 -4.54 -0.53
N LEU A 46 8.87 -3.82 0.05
CA LEU A 46 8.30 -2.59 -0.50
C LEU A 46 8.53 -1.45 0.49
N HIS A 47 9.26 -0.43 0.06
CA HIS A 47 9.46 0.80 0.81
C HIS A 47 8.90 1.98 0.02
N ILE A 48 8.02 2.74 0.67
CA ILE A 48 7.38 3.93 0.11
C ILE A 48 7.59 5.08 1.09
N THR A 49 8.20 6.16 0.62
CA THR A 49 8.31 7.39 1.44
C THR A 49 7.02 8.18 1.37
N SER A 50 6.50 8.48 0.18
CA SER A 50 5.21 9.17 0.03
C SER A 50 4.36 8.68 -1.13
N ILE A 51 3.06 8.55 -0.85
CA ILE A 51 2.00 8.42 -1.86
C ILE A 51 0.96 9.51 -1.62
N THR A 52 0.59 10.22 -2.69
CA THR A 52 -0.41 11.29 -2.67
C THR A 52 -1.34 11.16 -3.86
N ASN A 53 -2.53 10.57 -3.64
CA ASN A 53 -3.44 10.25 -4.75
C ASN A 53 -4.91 10.64 -4.48
N ASN A 54 -5.63 11.11 -5.51
CA ASN A 54 -7.07 11.32 -5.35
C ASN A 54 -7.84 10.00 -5.29
N ARG A 55 -7.46 9.02 -6.12
CA ARG A 55 -8.05 7.67 -6.11
C ARG A 55 -6.97 6.62 -6.19
N LEU A 56 -6.94 5.72 -5.20
CA LEU A 56 -6.06 4.56 -5.14
C LEU A 56 -6.91 3.30 -5.10
N HIS A 57 -6.73 2.43 -6.08
CA HIS A 57 -7.31 1.10 -6.12
C HIS A 57 -6.21 0.04 -6.18
N ILE A 58 -6.24 -0.90 -5.24
CA ILE A 58 -5.34 -2.06 -5.20
C ILE A 58 -6.21 -3.31 -5.09
N ALA A 59 -6.22 -4.16 -6.10
CA ALA A 59 -6.94 -5.42 -5.99
C ALA A 59 -6.16 -6.41 -5.09
N SER A 60 -4.88 -6.63 -5.34
CA SER A 60 -4.06 -7.49 -4.50
C SER A 60 -2.67 -6.92 -4.24
N MET A 61 -2.25 -6.97 -2.98
CA MET A 61 -0.89 -6.66 -2.57
C MET A 61 -0.37 -7.71 -1.58
N SER A 62 0.77 -8.31 -1.92
CA SER A 62 1.44 -9.30 -1.09
C SER A 62 2.90 -8.90 -0.87
N ASN A 63 3.32 -8.67 0.38
CA ASN A 63 4.73 -8.42 0.66
C ASN A 63 5.27 -9.15 1.88
N HIS A 64 6.55 -9.53 1.85
CA HIS A 64 7.18 -9.97 3.10
C HIS A 64 7.37 -8.79 4.07
N ARG A 65 7.76 -7.63 3.57
CA ARG A 65 7.90 -6.40 4.35
C ARG A 65 7.33 -5.22 3.59
N LEU A 66 6.38 -4.50 4.20
CA LEU A 66 5.82 -3.25 3.70
C LEU A 66 6.13 -2.13 4.69
N HIS A 67 6.79 -1.08 4.21
CA HIS A 67 7.04 0.14 4.97
C HIS A 67 6.53 1.36 4.20
N ILE A 68 5.66 2.14 4.83
CA ILE A 68 5.09 3.36 4.29
C ILE A 68 5.33 4.49 5.29
N THR A 69 6.03 5.54 4.88
CA THR A 69 6.22 6.71 5.76
C THR A 69 4.97 7.58 5.76
N SER A 70 4.46 7.91 4.57
CA SER A 70 3.24 8.70 4.43
C SER A 70 2.36 8.22 3.28
N MET A 71 1.06 8.16 3.54
CA MET A 71 0.05 7.95 2.52
C MET A 71 -1.10 8.93 2.74
N SER A 72 -1.37 9.76 1.75
CA SER A 72 -2.52 10.65 1.71
C SER A 72 -3.38 10.31 0.51
N THR A 73 -4.62 9.87 0.74
CA THR A 73 -5.55 9.61 -0.37
C THR A 73 -6.97 10.09 -0.12
N HIS A 74 -7.63 10.63 -1.14
CA HIS A 74 -9.04 11.00 -0.98
C HIS A 74 -9.94 9.75 -0.97
N ARG A 75 -9.69 8.78 -1.86
CA ARG A 75 -10.41 7.51 -1.93
C ARG A 75 -9.44 6.35 -2.04
N LEU A 76 -9.49 5.46 -1.06
CA LEU A 76 -8.72 4.23 -0.98
C LEU A 76 -9.65 3.02 -1.11
N HIS A 77 -9.33 2.11 -2.02
CA HIS A 77 -9.98 0.81 -2.12
C HIS A 77 -8.92 -0.28 -2.20
N MET A 78 -8.93 -1.20 -1.25
CA MET A 78 -8.04 -2.35 -1.24
C MET A 78 -8.84 -3.63 -1.05
N THR A 79 -8.76 -4.55 -2.00
CA THR A 79 -9.49 -5.82 -1.86
C THR A 79 -8.73 -6.76 -0.93
N THR A 80 -7.47 -7.06 -1.25
CA THR A 80 -6.68 -8.01 -0.46
C THR A 80 -5.28 -7.47 -0.18
N ILE A 81 -4.90 -7.49 1.10
CA ILE A 81 -3.56 -7.13 1.55
C ILE A 81 -3.03 -8.25 2.42
N SER A 82 -1.84 -8.77 2.08
CA SER A 82 -1.14 -9.76 2.87
C SER A 82 0.29 -9.31 3.12
N ASN A 83 0.66 -9.11 4.38
CA ASN A 83 2.06 -8.87 4.73
C ASN A 83 2.53 -9.70 5.92
N LYS A 84 3.79 -10.12 5.90
CA LYS A 84 4.41 -10.66 7.13
C LYS A 84 4.75 -9.54 8.13
N ARG A 85 5.22 -8.40 7.65
CA ARG A 85 5.48 -7.21 8.48
C ARG A 85 4.97 -5.96 7.80
N LEU A 86 4.14 -5.21 8.51
CA LEU A 86 3.60 -3.93 8.10
C LEU A 86 4.11 -2.82 9.04
N HIS A 87 4.71 -1.78 8.48
CA HIS A 87 5.03 -0.57 9.21
C HIS A 87 4.49 0.64 8.46
N ILE A 88 3.75 1.48 9.17
CA ILE A 88 3.19 2.69 8.62
C ILE A 88 3.35 3.84 9.61
N ALA A 89 4.03 4.91 9.23
CA ALA A 89 4.14 6.07 10.12
C ALA A 89 2.86 6.92 10.09
N SER A 90 2.33 7.25 8.90
CA SER A 90 1.12 8.05 8.80
C SER A 90 0.21 7.65 7.64
N ILE A 91 -1.09 7.60 7.91
CA ILE A 91 -2.15 7.49 6.89
C ILE A 91 -3.17 8.59 7.10
N PHE A 92 -3.48 9.30 6.03
CA PHE A 92 -4.63 10.17 5.93
C PHE A 92 -5.52 9.72 4.77
N ASN A 93 -6.76 9.31 5.04
CA ASN A 93 -7.74 9.14 3.98
C ASN A 93 -9.10 9.77 4.29
N HIS A 94 -9.75 10.32 3.26
CA HIS A 94 -11.13 10.76 3.44
C HIS A 94 -12.12 9.59 3.38
N ARG A 95 -11.91 8.63 2.49
CA ARG A 95 -12.71 7.39 2.43
C ARG A 95 -11.83 6.20 2.15
N SER A 96 -11.95 5.16 2.97
CA SER A 96 -11.27 3.88 2.73
C SER A 96 -12.21 2.69 2.84
N LEU A 97 -12.09 1.78 1.87
CA LEU A 97 -12.65 0.43 1.94
C LEU A 97 -11.49 -0.56 1.89
N ILE A 98 -11.46 -1.48 2.86
CA ILE A 98 -10.52 -2.59 2.87
C ILE A 98 -11.30 -3.88 3.12
N ALA A 99 -11.25 -4.82 2.16
CA ALA A 99 -12.05 -6.03 2.19
C ALA A 99 -11.37 -7.22 2.88
N ALA A 100 -10.04 -7.26 2.94
CA ALA A 100 -9.31 -8.23 3.74
C ALA A 100 -7.89 -7.74 4.02
N MET A 101 -7.44 -7.88 5.27
CA MET A 101 -6.05 -7.65 5.67
C MET A 101 -5.51 -8.81 6.50
N PHE A 102 -4.38 -9.36 6.07
CA PHE A 102 -3.64 -10.40 6.75
C PHE A 102 -2.25 -9.87 7.08
N ASN A 103 -2.01 -9.46 8.32
CA ASN A 103 -0.70 -9.01 8.78
C ASN A 103 -0.23 -9.83 9.98
N HIS A 104 0.93 -10.46 9.91
CA HIS A 104 1.48 -11.18 11.07
C HIS A 104 2.02 -10.19 12.13
N ARG A 105 2.69 -9.12 11.72
CA ARG A 105 3.09 -8.02 12.61
C ARG A 105 2.73 -6.70 11.96
N GLN A 106 2.15 -5.79 12.74
CA GLN A 106 1.81 -4.44 12.29
C GLN A 106 2.21 -3.40 13.32
N HIS A 107 2.73 -2.27 12.83
CA HIS A 107 2.98 -1.07 13.61
C HIS A 107 2.48 0.13 12.82
N ILE A 108 1.54 0.88 13.38
CA ILE A 108 0.97 2.07 12.75
C ILE A 108 1.00 3.21 13.77
N MET A 109 1.72 4.29 13.47
CA MET A 109 1.84 5.40 14.43
C MET A 109 0.64 6.35 14.37
N SER A 110 0.13 6.67 13.19
CA SER A 110 -1.00 7.58 13.05
C SER A 110 -1.93 7.17 11.90
N ILE A 111 -3.23 7.21 12.18
CA ILE A 111 -4.30 7.01 11.21
C ILE A 111 -5.33 8.12 11.39
N SER A 112 -5.60 8.85 10.32
CA SER A 112 -6.74 9.75 10.21
C SER A 112 -7.61 9.26 9.04
N ASN A 113 -8.83 8.83 9.35
CA ASN A 113 -9.80 8.40 8.36
C ASN A 113 -11.17 9.02 8.64
N HIS A 114 -11.70 9.81 7.70
CA HIS A 114 -13.02 10.42 7.87
C HIS A 114 -14.16 9.38 7.71
N ARG A 115 -13.99 8.39 6.83
CA ARG A 115 -14.96 7.30 6.66
C ARG A 115 -14.26 5.97 6.36
N LEU A 116 -14.46 5.00 7.24
CA LEU A 116 -13.88 3.67 7.15
C LEU A 116 -14.97 2.61 6.98
N GLN A 117 -14.82 1.71 6.01
CA GLN A 117 -15.57 0.45 5.92
C GLN A 117 -14.57 -0.70 5.86
N LYS A 118 -14.66 -1.64 6.81
CA LYS A 118 -13.89 -2.88 6.85
C LYS A 118 -14.85 -4.05 6.87
N THR A 119 -14.68 -4.99 5.97
CA THR A 119 -15.40 -6.26 5.98
C THR A 119 -14.37 -7.34 6.25
N PHE A 120 -14.51 -8.08 7.36
CA PHE A 120 -13.70 -9.24 7.75
C PHE A 120 -12.18 -9.00 8.01
N CYS A 121 -11.78 -9.10 9.29
CA CYS A 121 -10.38 -9.11 9.75
C CYS A 121 -10.16 -10.29 10.71
N PRO A 122 -9.46 -11.38 10.32
CA PRO A 122 -8.83 -12.25 11.30
C PRO A 122 -7.48 -11.62 11.65
N THR A 123 -7.48 -10.64 12.56
CA THR A 123 -6.24 -10.18 13.20
C THR A 123 -5.87 -11.19 14.27
N THR A 124 -4.85 -12.02 14.05
CA THR A 124 -4.18 -12.72 15.16
C THR A 124 -3.36 -11.67 15.90
N VAL A 125 -3.91 -11.18 17.01
CA VAL A 125 -3.22 -10.27 17.93
C VAL A 125 -2.18 -11.10 18.68
N TYR A 126 -0.90 -10.88 18.40
CA TYR A 126 0.14 -11.20 19.37
C TYR A 126 0.49 -9.89 20.08
N THR A 127 0.10 -9.81 21.35
CA THR A 127 0.55 -8.84 22.35
C THR A 127 2.07 -8.79 22.42
#